data_AF-A0A8H6NTC3-F1
#
_entry.id   AF-A0A8H6NTC3-F1
#
_cell.length_a   1.000
_cell.length_b   1.000
_cell.length_c   1.000
_cell.angle_alpha   90.00
_cell.angle_beta   90.00
_cell.angle_gamma   90.00
#
_symmetry.space_group_name_H-M   'P 1'
#
loop_
_entity.id
_entity.type
_entity.pdbx_description
1 polymer ?
#
loop_
_entity_poly.entity_id
_entity_poly.type
_entity_poly.pdbx_seq_one_letter_code
_entity_poly.pdbx_strand_id
1 'polypeptide(L)'
;MHRVALDTRAIVLDVRAMLGEFGSLVQAGLLGTAVDRSRPCDAPRAASTTEVAALQTLLQSPHADARYGNKGEITTEGSDQRSDYSSNTEKVEPELIGDELGRVSELWTLETMQGSLKHLETFHQSARIAYLTSLGEQVSVSAEMRADLVRMVSSRRSTALWIEGPADVESPSHATLLAAHMVRDLKQLGIPAIFHFVYRPKDASLDRERALLEMVCSLVYQISRVLPEHAYFEADLVEKVKSLPAVPQTRSGVTGSLVPAVDLFESLLRALPPLLFCVVDGFELLVRDSNSPELKAATKQFVACICEAAASQLTVQPQIFKSLWTTDGFCRNLQQARNSRVLAYVGFEDDEDHESMTLRGREMSPLVEG
;
A
#
# COMPACT_ATOMS: atom_id res chain seq x y z
N MET A 1 28.39 5.62 15.89
CA MET A 1 27.57 5.93 14.71
C MET A 1 28.45 6.55 13.62
N HIS A 2 29.12 5.73 12.82
CA HIS A 2 29.76 6.22 11.58
C HIS A 2 28.68 6.28 10.51
N ARG A 3 28.08 7.46 10.31
CA ARG A 3 27.24 7.72 9.15
C ARG A 3 28.12 7.59 7.92
N VAL A 4 27.94 6.53 7.15
CA VAL A 4 28.49 6.43 5.80
C VAL A 4 27.82 7.56 5.03
N ALA A 5 28.54 8.67 4.86
CA ALA A 5 28.20 9.70 3.89
C ALA A 5 28.50 9.11 2.51
N LEU A 6 27.70 8.12 2.11
CA LEU A 6 27.55 7.77 0.71
C LEU A 6 27.23 9.08 -0.03
N ASP A 7 27.78 9.23 -1.23
CA ASP A 7 27.52 10.39 -2.08
C ASP A 7 26.03 10.41 -2.46
N THR A 8 25.21 10.96 -1.56
CA THR A 8 23.75 11.04 -1.68
C THR A 8 23.36 11.74 -2.98
N ARG A 9 24.25 12.60 -3.51
CA ARG A 9 24.01 13.30 -4.77
C ARG A 9 24.10 12.37 -5.98
N ALA A 10 25.10 11.48 -6.02
CA ALA A 10 25.23 10.49 -7.09
C ALA A 10 24.00 9.57 -7.14
N ILE A 11 23.58 9.06 -5.99
CA ILE A 11 22.38 8.21 -5.84
C ILE A 11 21.12 8.94 -6.32
N VAL A 12 20.93 10.21 -5.93
CA VAL A 12 19.75 10.98 -6.33
C VAL A 12 19.71 11.25 -7.83
N LEU A 13 20.86 11.47 -8.46
CA LEU A 13 20.94 11.67 -9.92
C LEU A 13 20.61 10.38 -10.67
N ASP A 14 21.14 9.25 -10.20
CA ASP A 14 20.89 7.92 -10.74
C ASP A 14 19.41 7.54 -10.65
N VAL A 15 18.80 7.71 -9.47
CA VAL A 15 17.35 7.50 -9.27
C VAL A 15 16.51 8.37 -10.19
N ARG A 16 16.90 9.64 -10.41
CA ARG A 16 16.17 10.52 -11.34
C ARG A 16 16.26 10.02 -12.78
N ALA A 17 17.42 9.54 -13.20
CA ALA A 17 17.63 9.00 -14.55
C ALA A 17 16.75 7.76 -14.76
N MET A 18 16.79 6.80 -13.82
CA MET A 18 15.96 5.59 -13.85
C MET A 18 14.46 5.91 -13.95
N LEU A 19 13.94 6.86 -13.15
CA LEU A 19 12.52 7.25 -13.21
C LEU A 19 12.14 7.89 -14.55
N GLY A 20 13.05 8.69 -15.14
CA GLY A 20 12.82 9.32 -16.44
C GLY A 20 12.83 8.32 -17.60
N GLU A 21 13.77 7.37 -17.58
CA GLU A 21 13.84 6.27 -18.54
C GLU A 21 12.61 5.38 -18.43
N PHE A 22 12.19 5.02 -17.20
CA PHE A 22 11.00 4.21 -17.00
C PHE A 22 9.73 4.92 -17.44
N GLY A 23 9.58 6.21 -17.16
CA GLY A 23 8.46 7.01 -17.67
C GLY A 23 8.39 7.03 -19.20
N SER A 24 9.54 7.12 -19.86
CA SER A 24 9.62 7.08 -21.33
C SER A 24 9.26 5.70 -21.87
N LEU A 25 9.69 4.63 -21.21
CA LEU A 25 9.38 3.26 -21.58
C LEU A 25 7.87 2.97 -21.44
N VAL A 26 7.26 3.36 -20.32
CA VAL A 26 5.80 3.21 -20.10
C VAL A 26 5.00 4.00 -21.14
N GLN A 27 5.45 5.22 -21.46
CA GLN A 27 4.82 6.05 -22.49
C GLN A 27 4.89 5.42 -23.89
N ALA A 28 5.98 4.73 -24.22
CA ALA A 28 6.21 4.13 -25.53
C ALA A 28 5.61 2.71 -25.66
N GLY A 29 5.68 1.90 -24.59
CA GLY A 29 5.26 0.50 -24.59
C GLY A 29 3.76 0.29 -24.46
N LEU A 30 3.04 1.24 -23.83
CA LEU A 30 1.59 1.18 -23.70
C LEU A 30 0.91 1.79 -24.93
N LEU A 31 0.38 0.91 -25.79
CA LEU A 31 -0.47 1.30 -26.90
C LEU A 31 -1.71 1.98 -26.32
N GLY A 32 -1.82 3.29 -26.56
CA GLY A 32 -3.03 4.02 -26.21
C GLY A 32 -4.07 3.72 -27.27
N THR A 33 -5.21 3.15 -26.88
CA THR A 33 -6.39 3.29 -27.71
C THR A 33 -6.71 4.78 -27.73
N ALA A 34 -6.68 5.39 -28.92
CA ALA A 34 -7.26 6.70 -29.09
C ALA A 34 -8.76 6.50 -28.82
N VAL A 35 -9.20 6.80 -27.61
CA VAL A 35 -10.63 6.99 -27.35
C VAL A 35 -11.02 8.16 -28.24
N ASP A 36 -11.63 7.86 -29.38
CA ASP A 36 -12.04 8.83 -30.36
C ASP A 36 -13.17 9.66 -29.75
N ARG A 37 -12.81 10.69 -28.99
CA ARG A 37 -13.75 11.65 -28.41
C ARG A 37 -14.28 12.63 -29.47
N SER A 38 -14.14 12.35 -30.76
CA SER A 38 -14.72 13.17 -31.83
C SER A 38 -16.23 12.94 -31.98
N ARG A 39 -17.01 13.29 -30.95
CA ARG A 39 -18.39 13.74 -31.16
C ARG A 39 -18.44 15.26 -30.98
N PRO A 40 -19.02 16.01 -31.94
CA PRO A 40 -19.13 17.45 -31.83
C PRO A 40 -20.00 17.76 -30.63
N CYS A 41 -19.48 18.55 -29.68
CA CYS A 41 -20.31 19.19 -28.69
C CYS A 41 -21.35 20.03 -29.44
N ASP A 42 -22.63 19.66 -29.31
CA ASP A 42 -23.72 20.53 -29.72
C ASP A 42 -23.58 21.89 -29.02
N ALA A 43 -23.70 22.93 -29.83
CA ALA A 43 -23.53 24.31 -29.45
C ALA A 43 -24.44 24.72 -28.27
N PRO A 44 -24.00 25.64 -27.39
CA PRO A 44 -24.82 26.14 -26.30
C PRO A 44 -25.98 26.98 -26.86
N ARG A 45 -27.21 26.59 -26.53
CA ARG A 45 -28.39 27.46 -26.70
C ARG A 45 -28.30 28.61 -25.69
N ALA A 46 -28.48 29.81 -26.22
CA ALA A 46 -28.49 31.07 -25.51
C ALA A 46 -29.79 31.32 -24.71
N ALA A 47 -29.65 32.28 -23.79
CA ALA A 47 -30.65 33.02 -23.00
C ALA A 47 -31.27 32.25 -21.79
N SER A 48 -31.43 32.84 -20.61
CA SER A 48 -31.70 34.26 -20.32
C SER A 48 -31.22 34.71 -18.94
N THR A 49 -30.72 35.93 -18.93
CA THR A 49 -30.50 36.88 -17.83
C THR A 49 -31.65 37.00 -16.84
N THR A 50 -31.35 37.00 -15.53
CA THR A 50 -31.96 37.94 -14.58
C THR A 50 -30.94 38.24 -13.47
N GLU A 51 -30.41 39.45 -13.49
CA GLU A 51 -29.65 40.08 -12.41
C GLU A 51 -30.59 40.43 -11.24
N VAL A 52 -30.16 40.21 -10.00
CA VAL A 52 -30.29 41.22 -8.94
C VAL A 52 -29.02 41.18 -8.07
N ALA A 53 -28.38 42.35 -7.97
CA ALA A 53 -27.16 42.63 -7.23
C ALA A 53 -27.44 43.07 -5.78
N ALA A 54 -26.47 42.82 -4.88
CA ALA A 54 -26.00 43.70 -3.80
C ALA A 54 -24.89 42.97 -3.01
N LEU A 55 -23.60 43.28 -3.23
CA LEU A 55 -22.71 44.13 -2.39
C LEU A 55 -22.63 43.69 -0.92
N GLN A 56 -21.48 43.15 -0.47
CA GLN A 56 -20.41 43.88 0.25
C GLN A 56 -20.95 44.66 1.47
N THR A 57 -20.50 44.52 2.73
CA THR A 57 -19.12 44.53 3.24
C THR A 57 -19.16 44.42 4.79
N LEU A 58 -17.98 44.18 5.39
CA LEU A 58 -17.51 44.52 6.75
C LEU A 58 -17.98 43.67 7.96
N LEU A 59 -17.10 42.96 8.68
CA LEU A 59 -16.04 43.34 9.65
C LEU A 59 -16.57 43.62 11.08
N GLN A 60 -15.87 42.98 12.04
CA GLN A 60 -15.71 43.29 13.47
C GLN A 60 -16.58 42.54 14.50
N SER A 61 -15.86 41.85 15.38
CA SER A 61 -16.26 41.42 16.73
C SER A 61 -16.50 42.63 17.63
N PRO A 62 -17.11 42.45 18.83
CA PRO A 62 -16.26 42.25 20.01
C PRO A 62 -16.85 41.36 21.13
N HIS A 63 -15.95 41.02 22.05
CA HIS A 63 -16.12 40.46 23.39
C HIS A 63 -17.19 41.15 24.27
N ALA A 64 -17.87 40.36 25.12
CA ALA A 64 -18.07 40.55 26.57
C ALA A 64 -19.03 39.44 27.08
N ASP A 65 -18.60 38.49 27.92
CA ASP A 65 -18.42 38.52 29.38
C ASP A 65 -19.70 38.54 30.25
N ALA A 66 -19.69 37.61 31.21
CA ALA A 66 -20.25 37.65 32.57
C ALA A 66 -21.72 37.23 32.91
N ARG A 67 -21.78 36.03 33.52
CA ARG A 67 -22.24 35.71 34.91
C ARG A 67 -23.72 35.47 35.26
N TYR A 68 -23.83 34.64 36.31
CA TYR A 68 -24.90 34.37 37.30
C TYR A 68 -25.92 33.27 36.95
N GLY A 69 -26.14 32.22 37.76
CA GLY A 69 -25.53 31.80 39.04
C GLY A 69 -26.38 30.74 39.77
N ASN A 70 -25.73 30.01 40.71
CA ASN A 70 -26.28 29.36 41.92
C ASN A 70 -27.24 28.16 41.76
N LYS A 71 -27.33 27.17 42.66
CA LYS A 71 -26.73 26.84 43.98
C LYS A 71 -27.08 25.38 44.29
N GLY A 72 -26.29 24.69 45.12
CA GLY A 72 -26.64 23.37 45.67
C GLY A 72 -25.54 22.68 46.48
N GLU A 73 -25.23 23.27 47.64
CA GLU A 73 -24.60 22.72 48.87
C GLU A 73 -25.17 21.35 49.34
N ILE A 74 -24.65 20.52 50.26
CA ILE A 74 -23.46 20.32 51.15
C ILE A 74 -23.61 18.88 51.72
N THR A 75 -22.52 18.17 52.05
CA THR A 75 -22.15 17.51 53.36
C THR A 75 -21.13 16.38 53.10
N THR A 76 -19.84 16.49 53.44
CA THR A 76 -19.11 16.38 54.73
C THR A 76 -19.17 15.03 55.45
N GLU A 77 -18.01 14.39 55.58
CA GLU A 77 -17.38 13.71 56.75
C GLU A 77 -16.25 12.81 56.19
N GLY A 78 -14.97 12.87 56.57
CA GLY A 78 -14.31 13.29 57.80
C GLY A 78 -13.86 12.03 58.55
N SER A 79 -12.55 11.73 58.58
CA SER A 79 -11.87 10.98 59.66
C SER A 79 -10.37 10.78 59.38
N ASP A 80 -9.58 11.35 60.28
CA ASP A 80 -8.13 11.21 60.46
C ASP A 80 -7.70 9.78 60.87
N GLN A 81 -6.45 9.40 60.56
CA GLN A 81 -5.64 8.65 61.53
C GLN A 81 -4.12 8.81 61.30
N ARG A 82 -3.46 9.11 62.42
CA ARG A 82 -2.03 9.32 62.71
C ARG A 82 -1.19 8.05 62.53
N SER A 83 0.01 8.21 61.96
CA SER A 83 1.36 8.03 62.58
C SER A 83 1.66 6.66 63.21
N ASP A 84 2.75 6.03 62.79
CA ASP A 84 3.91 5.82 63.68
C ASP A 84 5.12 5.26 62.92
N TYR A 85 6.30 5.78 63.31
CA TYR A 85 7.62 5.36 62.86
C TYR A 85 8.02 4.05 63.56
N SER A 86 8.60 3.11 62.81
CA SER A 86 9.47 2.09 63.40
C SER A 86 10.62 1.78 62.44
N SER A 87 11.82 2.11 62.91
CA SER A 87 13.12 1.83 62.31
C SER A 87 13.51 0.38 62.57
N ASN A 88 13.63 -0.42 61.51
CA ASN A 88 14.39 -1.67 61.54
C ASN A 88 15.52 -1.61 60.51
N THR A 89 16.73 -1.41 61.02
CA THR A 89 17.99 -1.63 60.32
C THR A 89 18.22 -3.14 60.22
N GLU A 90 17.85 -3.73 59.10
CA GLU A 90 18.21 -5.10 58.75
C GLU A 90 19.42 -5.05 57.79
N LYS A 91 20.47 -5.78 58.15
CA LYS A 91 21.68 -5.97 57.34
C LYS A 91 21.29 -6.71 56.06
N VAL A 92 21.14 -5.96 54.96
CA VAL A 92 21.07 -6.52 53.62
C VAL A 92 22.49 -6.93 53.24
N GLU A 93 22.71 -8.24 53.14
CA GLU A 93 23.89 -8.83 52.48
C GLU A 93 24.00 -8.27 51.05
N PRO A 94 25.21 -8.01 50.54
CA PRO A 94 25.36 -7.61 49.15
C PRO A 94 24.93 -8.79 48.27
N GLU A 95 23.70 -8.73 47.77
CA GLU A 95 23.34 -9.46 46.56
C GLU A 95 24.40 -9.11 45.52
N LEU A 96 25.19 -10.11 45.18
CA LEU A 96 26.08 -10.12 44.05
C LEU A 96 25.25 -9.63 42.86
N ILE A 97 25.48 -8.38 42.46
CA ILE A 97 25.07 -7.84 41.18
C ILE A 97 25.72 -8.79 40.17
N GLY A 98 24.93 -9.79 39.77
CA GLY A 98 25.27 -10.69 38.71
C GLY A 98 25.56 -9.82 37.53
N ASP A 99 26.83 -9.83 37.16
CA ASP A 99 27.40 -9.25 35.96
C ASP A 99 26.44 -9.60 34.80
N GLU A 100 25.51 -8.69 34.47
CA GLU A 100 24.79 -8.68 33.19
C GLU A 100 25.85 -8.32 32.14
N LEU A 101 26.81 -9.22 31.97
CA LEU A 101 27.79 -9.25 30.91
C LEU A 101 26.98 -9.16 29.63
N GLY A 102 27.08 -7.99 29.02
CA GLY A 102 26.26 -7.55 27.93
C GLY A 102 26.06 -8.68 26.93
N ARG A 103 24.79 -8.96 26.61
CA ARG A 103 24.45 -9.68 25.39
C ARG A 103 25.17 -8.94 24.28
N VAL A 104 26.30 -9.48 23.83
CA VAL A 104 27.01 -9.00 22.66
C VAL A 104 25.99 -9.15 21.54
N SER A 105 25.39 -8.02 21.16
CA SER A 105 24.33 -8.00 20.16
C SER A 105 24.94 -8.60 18.91
N GLU A 106 24.42 -9.78 18.53
CA GLU A 106 24.88 -10.51 17.37
C GLU A 106 24.63 -9.63 16.14
N LEU A 107 25.69 -8.98 15.65
CA LEU A 107 25.60 -8.11 14.49
C LEU A 107 25.38 -8.97 13.25
N TRP A 108 24.14 -9.00 12.76
CA TRP A 108 23.80 -9.71 11.54
C TRP A 108 24.28 -8.95 10.31
N THR A 109 24.95 -9.64 9.40
CA THR A 109 25.27 -9.14 8.07
C THR A 109 24.09 -9.37 7.12
N LEU A 110 24.09 -8.69 5.97
CA LEU A 110 23.10 -8.95 4.90
C LEU A 110 23.12 -10.41 4.45
N GLU A 111 24.30 -11.03 4.39
CA GLU A 111 24.43 -12.44 4.04
C GLU A 111 23.76 -13.36 5.07
N THR A 112 23.97 -13.12 6.37
CA THR A 112 23.31 -13.88 7.45
C THR A 112 21.80 -13.74 7.40
N MET A 113 21.31 -12.50 7.17
CA MET A 113 19.89 -12.20 7.01
C MET A 113 19.28 -12.99 5.84
N GLN A 114 19.90 -12.91 4.66
CA GLN A 114 19.45 -13.61 3.46
C GLN A 114 19.51 -15.13 3.61
N GLY A 115 20.55 -15.65 4.27
CA GLY A 115 20.69 -17.07 4.57
C GLY A 115 19.54 -17.58 5.45
N SER A 116 19.17 -16.80 6.47
CA SER A 116 18.08 -17.14 7.39
C SER A 116 16.71 -17.13 6.71
N LEU A 117 16.49 -16.18 5.78
CA LEU A 117 15.24 -16.05 5.01
C LEU A 117 15.18 -16.92 3.74
N LYS A 118 16.23 -17.69 3.44
CA LYS A 118 16.30 -18.49 2.20
C LYS A 118 15.12 -19.46 2.03
N HIS A 119 14.61 -20.00 3.13
CA HIS A 119 13.47 -20.92 3.11
C HIS A 119 12.18 -20.29 2.54
N LEU A 120 12.06 -18.96 2.53
CA LEU A 120 10.93 -18.23 1.95
C LEU A 120 10.98 -18.14 0.42
N GLU A 121 12.10 -18.49 -0.22
CA GLU A 121 12.25 -18.53 -1.68
C GLU A 121 11.17 -19.39 -2.36
N THR A 122 10.66 -20.41 -1.65
CA THR A 122 9.58 -21.27 -2.14
C THR A 122 8.28 -20.53 -2.47
N PHE A 123 8.07 -19.34 -1.92
CA PHE A 123 6.90 -18.50 -2.20
C PHE A 123 7.14 -17.50 -3.34
N HIS A 124 8.37 -17.44 -3.87
CA HIS A 124 8.68 -16.55 -4.98
C HIS A 124 8.17 -17.15 -6.30
N GLN A 125 7.35 -16.39 -7.02
CA GLN A 125 6.58 -16.88 -8.15
C GLN A 125 7.30 -16.75 -9.51
N SER A 126 8.62 -16.98 -9.58
CA SER A 126 9.44 -16.73 -10.77
C SER A 126 8.86 -17.30 -12.07
N ALA A 127 8.40 -18.56 -12.04
CA ALA A 127 7.86 -19.24 -13.22
C ALA A 127 6.55 -18.60 -13.72
N ARG A 128 5.65 -18.24 -12.80
CA ARG A 128 4.38 -17.59 -13.14
C ARG A 128 4.62 -16.21 -13.75
N ILE A 129 5.55 -15.44 -13.19
CA ILE A 129 5.90 -14.11 -13.69
C ILE A 129 6.52 -14.20 -15.08
N ALA A 130 7.43 -15.17 -15.30
CA ALA A 130 7.98 -15.42 -16.63
C ALA A 130 6.87 -15.73 -17.65
N TYR A 131 5.91 -16.59 -17.29
CA TYR A 131 4.75 -16.87 -18.13
C TYR A 131 3.92 -15.61 -18.44
N LEU A 132 3.50 -14.85 -17.42
CA LEU A 132 2.66 -13.66 -17.61
C LEU A 132 3.37 -12.56 -18.43
N THR A 133 4.66 -12.35 -18.18
CA THR A 133 5.46 -11.37 -18.93
C THR A 133 5.64 -11.74 -20.41
N SER A 134 5.62 -13.05 -20.73
CA SER A 134 5.62 -13.53 -22.13
C SER A 134 4.29 -13.35 -22.86
N LEU A 135 3.18 -13.25 -22.11
CA LEU A 135 1.86 -12.98 -22.69
C LEU A 135 1.60 -11.47 -22.91
N GLY A 136 2.24 -10.62 -22.10
CA GLY A 136 2.01 -9.18 -22.09
C GLY A 136 2.72 -8.38 -23.20
N GLU A 137 2.89 -8.93 -24.41
CA GLU A 137 3.60 -8.21 -25.48
C GLU A 137 2.82 -6.99 -26.02
N GLN A 138 1.50 -6.94 -25.86
CA GLN A 138 0.68 -5.78 -26.24
C GLN A 138 -0.48 -5.60 -25.27
N VAL A 139 -0.25 -4.82 -24.21
CA VAL A 139 -1.30 -4.40 -23.26
C VAL A 139 -1.82 -3.02 -23.69
N SER A 140 -3.09 -2.95 -24.11
CA SER A 140 -3.72 -1.70 -24.56
C SER A 140 -4.47 -1.02 -23.42
N VAL A 141 -4.02 0.14 -22.96
CA VAL A 141 -4.69 0.89 -21.89
C VAL A 141 -5.30 2.20 -22.41
N SER A 142 -6.28 2.73 -21.67
CA SER A 142 -6.83 4.05 -21.96
C SER A 142 -5.76 5.14 -21.83
N ALA A 143 -5.95 6.25 -22.54
CA ALA A 143 -5.01 7.38 -22.49
C ALA A 143 -4.87 7.97 -21.08
N GLU A 144 -5.95 7.97 -20.29
CA GLU A 144 -5.96 8.43 -18.90
C GLU A 144 -5.16 7.50 -17.99
N MET A 145 -5.41 6.19 -18.08
CA MET A 145 -4.66 5.20 -17.30
C MET A 145 -3.17 5.24 -17.63
N ARG A 146 -2.81 5.38 -18.92
CA ARG A 146 -1.42 5.58 -19.34
C ARG A 146 -0.83 6.86 -18.74
N ALA A 147 -1.56 7.98 -18.77
CA ALA A 147 -1.08 9.24 -18.20
C ALA A 147 -0.84 9.14 -16.70
N ASP A 148 -1.69 8.41 -15.98
CA ASP A 148 -1.57 8.18 -14.54
C ASP A 148 -0.40 7.24 -14.19
N LEU A 149 -0.21 6.18 -14.98
CA LEU A 149 0.97 5.32 -14.88
C LEU A 149 2.26 6.10 -15.12
N VAL A 150 2.33 6.86 -16.22
CA VAL A 150 3.50 7.70 -16.53
C VAL A 150 3.77 8.71 -15.42
N ARG A 151 2.72 9.35 -14.88
CA ARG A 151 2.83 10.28 -13.75
C ARG A 151 3.36 9.57 -12.51
N MET A 152 2.84 8.38 -12.21
CA MET A 152 3.25 7.58 -11.06
C MET A 152 4.72 7.16 -11.16
N VAL A 153 5.15 6.59 -12.28
CA VAL A 153 6.53 6.12 -12.45
C VAL A 153 7.55 7.25 -12.58
N SER A 154 7.18 8.38 -13.19
CA SER A 154 8.10 9.51 -13.40
C SER A 154 8.22 10.42 -12.18
N SER A 155 7.29 10.30 -11.22
CA SER A 155 7.27 11.14 -10.03
C SER A 155 8.46 10.85 -9.11
N ARG A 156 9.08 11.91 -8.58
CA ARG A 156 10.18 11.82 -7.59
C ARG A 156 9.71 11.62 -6.15
N ARG A 157 8.40 11.45 -5.96
CA ARG A 157 7.78 11.21 -4.66
C ARG A 157 7.32 9.77 -4.58
N SER A 158 7.33 9.20 -3.39
CA SER A 158 6.64 7.95 -3.13
C SER A 158 5.16 8.09 -3.49
N THR A 159 4.59 7.06 -4.12
CA THR A 159 3.22 7.08 -4.65
C THR A 159 2.64 5.68 -4.67
N ALA A 160 1.35 5.55 -4.35
CA ALA A 160 0.59 4.33 -4.50
C ALA A 160 -0.53 4.53 -5.53
N LEU A 161 -0.70 3.57 -6.44
CA LEU A 161 -1.74 3.56 -7.46
C LEU A 161 -2.47 2.23 -7.43
N TRP A 162 -3.81 2.28 -7.42
CA TRP A 162 -4.68 1.13 -7.60
C TRP A 162 -5.42 1.25 -8.93
N ILE A 163 -5.32 0.19 -9.73
CA ILE A 163 -6.05 0.00 -10.97
C ILE A 163 -7.08 -1.11 -10.76
N GLU A 164 -8.35 -0.78 -10.89
CA GLU A 164 -9.47 -1.72 -10.79
C GLU A 164 -9.94 -2.12 -12.19
N GLY A 165 -9.71 -3.37 -12.55
CA GLY A 165 -10.24 -4.01 -13.76
C GLY A 165 -11.67 -4.52 -13.60
N PRO A 166 -12.30 -4.96 -14.70
CA PRO A 166 -13.65 -5.53 -14.65
C PRO A 166 -13.69 -6.79 -13.79
N ALA A 167 -14.82 -7.02 -13.12
CA ALA A 167 -15.03 -8.22 -12.32
C ALA A 167 -15.32 -9.45 -13.19
N ASP A 168 -15.06 -10.65 -12.65
CA ASP A 168 -15.44 -11.94 -13.24
C ASP A 168 -14.89 -12.20 -14.67
N VAL A 169 -13.75 -11.59 -15.00
CA VAL A 169 -13.02 -11.78 -16.26
C VAL A 169 -12.21 -13.08 -16.29
N GLU A 170 -11.96 -13.60 -17.49
CA GLU A 170 -11.10 -14.77 -17.65
C GLU A 170 -9.64 -14.44 -17.30
N SER A 171 -8.99 -15.32 -16.54
CA SER A 171 -7.58 -15.16 -16.15
C SER A 171 -6.64 -15.63 -17.28
N PRO A 172 -5.54 -14.90 -17.57
CA PRO A 172 -5.14 -13.64 -16.94
C PRO A 172 -5.96 -12.47 -17.45
N SER A 173 -6.36 -11.59 -16.54
CA SER A 173 -7.09 -10.37 -16.90
C SER A 173 -6.17 -9.35 -17.56
N HIS A 174 -6.79 -8.31 -18.14
CA HIS A 174 -6.05 -7.17 -18.65
C HIS A 174 -5.23 -6.47 -17.55
N ALA A 175 -5.79 -6.33 -16.34
CA ALA A 175 -5.10 -5.72 -15.21
C ALA A 175 -3.88 -6.56 -14.78
N THR A 176 -4.01 -7.89 -14.73
CA THR A 176 -2.89 -8.81 -14.48
C THR A 176 -1.81 -8.68 -15.54
N LEU A 177 -2.17 -8.64 -16.83
CA LEU A 177 -1.20 -8.49 -17.93
C LEU A 177 -0.49 -7.13 -17.87
N LEU A 178 -1.20 -6.05 -17.51
CA LEU A 178 -0.61 -4.73 -17.28
C LEU A 178 0.41 -4.77 -16.13
N ALA A 179 0.07 -5.36 -14.99
CA ALA A 179 1.02 -5.51 -13.88
C ALA A 179 2.24 -6.33 -14.30
N ALA A 180 2.05 -7.41 -15.06
CA ALA A 180 3.15 -8.24 -15.58
C ALA A 180 4.05 -7.47 -16.56
N HIS A 181 3.46 -6.65 -17.45
CA HIS A 181 4.19 -5.76 -18.35
C HIS A 181 5.05 -4.76 -17.55
N MET A 182 4.48 -4.14 -16.51
CA MET A 182 5.22 -3.23 -15.63
C MET A 182 6.41 -3.92 -14.94
N VAL A 183 6.22 -5.16 -14.45
CA VAL A 183 7.31 -5.96 -13.86
C VAL A 183 8.40 -6.30 -14.88
N ARG A 184 8.02 -6.62 -16.12
CA ARG A 184 8.99 -6.86 -17.21
C ARG A 184 9.87 -5.63 -17.45
N ASP A 185 9.24 -4.48 -17.59
CA ASP A 185 9.92 -3.21 -17.89
C ASP A 185 10.85 -2.79 -16.74
N LEU A 186 10.40 -2.93 -15.48
CA LEU A 186 11.24 -2.70 -14.29
C LEU A 186 12.49 -3.60 -14.29
N LYS A 187 12.33 -4.89 -14.63
CA LYS A 187 13.44 -5.84 -14.74
C LYS A 187 14.40 -5.48 -15.86
N GLN A 188 13.91 -5.07 -17.02
CA GLN A 188 14.74 -4.66 -18.16
C GLN A 188 15.60 -3.44 -17.83
N LEU A 189 15.07 -2.51 -17.05
CA LEU A 189 15.77 -1.31 -16.59
C LEU A 189 16.65 -1.53 -15.35
N GLY A 190 16.66 -2.75 -14.78
CA GLY A 190 17.40 -3.04 -13.55
C GLY A 190 16.88 -2.29 -12.32
N ILE A 191 15.63 -1.80 -12.35
CA ILE A 191 15.04 -1.08 -11.22
C ILE A 191 14.63 -2.10 -10.15
N PRO A 192 15.04 -1.91 -8.88
CA PRO A 192 14.62 -2.80 -7.80
C PRO A 192 13.11 -2.88 -7.69
N ALA A 193 12.58 -4.09 -7.72
CA ALA A 193 11.15 -4.35 -7.62
C ALA A 193 10.87 -5.62 -6.82
N ILE A 194 9.83 -5.55 -5.99
CA ILE A 194 9.18 -6.70 -5.37
C ILE A 194 7.79 -6.87 -5.97
N PHE A 195 7.35 -8.11 -6.16
CA PHE A 195 6.05 -8.36 -6.76
C PHE A 195 5.42 -9.67 -6.30
N HIS A 196 4.10 -9.72 -6.27
CA HIS A 196 3.34 -10.94 -6.02
C HIS A 196 2.01 -10.92 -6.75
N PHE A 197 1.64 -12.06 -7.35
CA PHE A 197 0.42 -12.22 -8.15
C PHE A 197 -0.44 -13.28 -7.49
N VAL A 198 -1.45 -12.84 -6.76
CA VAL A 198 -2.41 -13.73 -6.13
C VAL A 198 -3.20 -14.40 -7.24
N TYR A 199 -3.26 -15.73 -7.21
CA TYR A 199 -3.93 -16.51 -8.23
C TYR A 199 -4.80 -17.58 -7.61
N ARG A 200 -6.02 -17.68 -8.13
CA ARG A 200 -6.95 -18.76 -7.82
C ARG A 200 -7.16 -19.60 -9.08
N PRO A 201 -6.75 -20.89 -9.09
CA PRO A 201 -7.14 -21.80 -10.15
C PRO A 201 -8.66 -21.92 -10.26
N LYS A 202 -9.21 -22.01 -11.48
CA LYS A 202 -10.66 -22.05 -11.76
C LYS A 202 -11.40 -23.11 -10.91
N ASP A 203 -10.79 -24.28 -10.73
CA ASP A 203 -11.41 -25.42 -10.04
C ASP A 203 -10.94 -25.61 -8.58
N ALA A 204 -10.22 -24.63 -8.02
CA ALA A 204 -9.69 -24.73 -6.66
C ALA A 204 -10.29 -23.68 -5.73
N SER A 205 -10.55 -24.08 -4.48
CA SER A 205 -10.78 -23.13 -3.39
C SER A 205 -9.47 -22.45 -3.02
N LEU A 206 -9.49 -21.12 -2.86
CA LEU A 206 -8.36 -20.38 -2.33
C LEU A 206 -8.40 -20.38 -0.80
N ASP A 207 -7.38 -20.96 -0.16
CA ASP A 207 -7.11 -20.72 1.27
C ASP A 207 -6.52 -19.31 1.41
N ARG A 208 -7.35 -18.37 1.81
CA ARG A 208 -7.01 -16.94 1.84
C ARG A 208 -6.01 -16.57 2.92
N GLU A 209 -6.08 -17.23 4.09
CA GLU A 209 -5.12 -17.01 5.16
C GLU A 209 -3.74 -17.46 4.72
N ARG A 210 -3.67 -18.65 4.10
CA ARG A 210 -2.42 -19.16 3.55
C ARG A 210 -1.91 -18.29 2.40
N ALA A 211 -2.76 -17.93 1.44
CA ALA A 211 -2.37 -17.10 0.31
C ALA A 211 -1.85 -15.71 0.74
N LEU A 212 -2.44 -15.09 1.77
CA LEU A 212 -1.91 -13.85 2.32
C LEU A 212 -0.54 -14.06 2.97
N LEU A 213 -0.36 -15.13 3.76
CA LEU A 213 0.93 -15.45 4.37
C LEU A 213 2.01 -15.69 3.30
N GLU A 214 1.70 -16.49 2.27
CA GLU A 214 2.59 -16.77 1.16
C GLU A 214 2.99 -15.49 0.42
N MET A 215 2.03 -14.58 0.19
CA MET A 215 2.31 -13.27 -0.39
C MET A 215 3.26 -12.46 0.47
N VAL A 216 2.97 -12.28 1.76
CA VAL A 216 3.81 -11.48 2.66
C VAL A 216 5.21 -12.08 2.77
N CYS A 217 5.33 -13.40 2.93
CA CYS A 217 6.63 -14.09 2.96
C CYS A 217 7.41 -13.94 1.65
N SER A 218 6.72 -14.01 0.50
CA SER A 218 7.31 -13.78 -0.82
C SER A 218 7.88 -12.37 -0.94
N LEU A 219 7.17 -11.36 -0.42
CA LEU A 219 7.62 -9.97 -0.41
C LEU A 219 8.77 -9.74 0.58
N VAL A 220 8.71 -10.32 1.78
CA VAL A 220 9.81 -10.32 2.76
C VAL A 220 11.10 -10.88 2.14
N TYR A 221 10.99 -12.05 1.50
CA TYR A 221 12.11 -12.65 0.78
C TYR A 221 12.68 -11.69 -0.26
N GLN A 222 11.83 -11.14 -1.14
CA GLN A 222 12.27 -10.24 -2.20
C GLN A 222 12.90 -8.95 -1.65
N ILE A 223 12.34 -8.35 -0.58
CA ILE A 223 12.96 -7.18 0.06
C ILE A 223 14.36 -7.53 0.54
N SER A 224 14.54 -8.66 1.23
CA SER A 224 15.87 -9.09 1.72
C SER A 224 16.93 -9.20 0.62
N ARG A 225 16.53 -9.44 -0.63
CA ARG A 225 17.42 -9.54 -1.79
C ARG A 225 17.78 -8.19 -2.41
N VAL A 226 17.00 -7.14 -2.15
CA VAL A 226 17.22 -5.78 -2.71
C VAL A 226 17.67 -4.76 -1.66
N LEU A 227 17.90 -5.20 -0.42
CA LEU A 227 18.48 -4.35 0.61
C LEU A 227 19.92 -3.91 0.24
N PRO A 228 20.35 -2.71 0.63
CA PRO A 228 21.72 -2.25 0.40
C PRO A 228 22.77 -3.18 1.04
N GLU A 229 23.90 -3.40 0.36
CA GLU A 229 25.00 -4.27 0.86
C GLU A 229 25.52 -3.89 2.24
N HIS A 230 25.46 -2.60 2.58
CA HIS A 230 25.90 -2.04 3.86
C HIS A 230 24.76 -1.81 4.84
N ALA A 231 23.61 -2.48 4.66
CA ALA A 231 22.52 -2.44 5.62
C ALA A 231 22.99 -3.07 6.95
N TYR A 232 22.76 -2.34 8.05
CA TYR A 232 22.94 -2.83 9.41
C TYR A 232 21.58 -3.12 10.00
N PHE A 233 21.45 -4.27 10.67
CA PHE A 233 20.18 -4.68 11.26
C PHE A 233 20.21 -4.49 12.77
N GLU A 234 19.18 -3.80 13.27
CA GLU A 234 18.92 -3.68 14.69
C GLU A 234 18.52 -5.03 15.29
N ALA A 235 18.78 -5.20 16.58
CA ALA A 235 18.52 -6.46 17.28
C ALA A 235 17.04 -6.87 17.23
N ASP A 236 16.12 -5.90 17.20
CA ASP A 236 14.69 -6.15 17.11
C ASP A 236 14.31 -6.86 15.79
N LEU A 237 14.87 -6.41 14.66
CA LEU A 237 14.66 -6.97 13.34
C LEU A 237 15.27 -8.38 13.25
N VAL A 238 16.44 -8.60 13.85
CA VAL A 238 17.05 -9.93 13.95
C VAL A 238 16.13 -10.89 14.68
N GLU A 239 15.56 -10.50 15.82
CA GLU A 239 14.63 -11.34 16.56
C GLU A 239 13.33 -11.61 15.79
N LYS A 240 12.83 -10.63 15.02
CA LYS A 240 11.67 -10.83 14.12
C LYS A 240 11.96 -11.84 13.01
N VAL A 241 13.18 -11.90 12.51
CA VAL A 241 13.57 -12.88 11.48
C VAL A 241 13.69 -14.27 12.08
N LYS A 242 14.29 -14.38 13.27
CA LYS A 242 14.40 -15.64 14.01
C LYS A 242 13.03 -16.19 14.44
N SER A 243 12.06 -15.32 14.71
CA SER A 243 10.72 -15.71 15.14
C SER A 243 9.80 -16.16 14.00
N LEU A 244 10.15 -15.87 12.74
CA LEU A 244 9.38 -16.30 11.59
C LEU A 244 9.58 -17.81 11.36
N PRO A 245 8.55 -18.65 11.56
CA PRO A 245 8.70 -20.09 11.43
C PRO A 245 8.84 -20.50 9.96
N ALA A 246 9.47 -21.67 9.74
CA ALA A 246 9.40 -22.35 8.45
C ALA A 246 7.93 -22.68 8.10
N VAL A 247 7.63 -22.69 6.80
CA VAL A 247 6.27 -22.77 6.21
C VAL A 247 5.28 -23.61 7.06
N PRO A 248 4.32 -22.95 7.74
CA PRO A 248 3.36 -23.68 8.57
C PRO A 248 2.44 -24.55 7.71
N GLN A 249 2.30 -25.81 8.11
CA GLN A 249 1.44 -26.77 7.39
C GLN A 249 0.00 -26.84 7.94
N THR A 250 -0.20 -26.40 9.18
CA THR A 250 -1.51 -26.39 9.83
C THR A 250 -2.14 -25.02 9.73
N ARG A 251 -3.47 -24.96 9.68
CA ARG A 251 -4.20 -23.68 9.66
C ARG A 251 -3.87 -22.79 10.87
N SER A 252 -3.83 -23.38 12.07
CA SER A 252 -3.43 -22.64 13.29
C SER A 252 -2.01 -22.06 13.16
N GLY A 253 -1.08 -22.82 12.57
CA GLY A 253 0.26 -22.33 12.27
C GLY A 253 0.27 -21.17 11.27
N VAL A 254 -0.58 -21.23 10.22
CA VAL A 254 -0.72 -20.14 9.24
C VAL A 254 -1.19 -18.86 9.93
N THR A 255 -2.29 -18.93 10.68
CA THR A 255 -2.84 -17.78 11.41
C THR A 255 -1.82 -17.20 12.39
N GLY A 256 -1.12 -18.06 13.14
CA GLY A 256 -0.09 -17.65 14.11
C GLY A 256 1.17 -17.04 13.48
N SER A 257 1.48 -17.36 12.22
CA SER A 257 2.66 -16.83 11.51
C SER A 257 2.38 -15.52 10.77
N LEU A 258 1.11 -15.18 10.57
CA LEU A 258 0.70 -14.07 9.75
C LEU A 258 1.08 -12.71 10.34
N VAL A 259 0.81 -12.49 11.63
CA VAL A 259 1.19 -11.26 12.33
C VAL A 259 2.71 -11.08 12.37
N PRO A 260 3.52 -12.08 12.79
CA PRO A 260 4.98 -11.99 12.70
C PRO A 260 5.51 -11.67 11.29
N ALA A 261 4.92 -12.26 10.25
CA ALA A 261 5.32 -12.00 8.87
C ALA A 261 5.05 -10.55 8.44
N VAL A 262 3.88 -10.00 8.80
CA VAL A 262 3.54 -8.60 8.51
C VAL A 262 4.41 -7.64 9.32
N ASP A 263 4.66 -7.93 10.60
CA ASP A 263 5.53 -7.13 11.47
C ASP A 263 6.98 -7.10 10.98
N LEU A 264 7.47 -8.21 10.44
CA LEU A 264 8.78 -8.30 9.81
C LEU A 264 8.82 -7.49 8.50
N PHE A 265 7.80 -7.66 7.66
CA PHE A 265 7.65 -6.89 6.43
C PHE A 265 7.69 -5.38 6.71
N GLU A 266 6.93 -4.90 7.71
CA GLU A 266 6.93 -3.51 8.13
C GLU A 266 8.32 -3.02 8.57
N SER A 267 9.06 -3.80 9.37
CA SER A 267 10.43 -3.45 9.76
C SER A 267 11.37 -3.38 8.57
N LEU A 268 11.25 -4.29 7.59
CA LEU A 268 12.08 -4.27 6.40
C LEU A 268 11.79 -3.06 5.48
N LEU A 269 10.55 -2.56 5.45
CA LEU A 269 10.20 -1.34 4.72
C LEU A 269 10.91 -0.07 5.25
N ARG A 270 11.53 -0.13 6.44
CA ARG A 270 12.35 0.98 6.97
C ARG A 270 13.78 0.98 6.42
N ALA A 271 14.23 -0.14 5.86
CA ALA A 271 15.60 -0.36 5.38
C ALA A 271 15.71 -0.41 3.85
N LEU A 272 14.72 0.11 3.13
CA LEU A 272 14.62 0.00 1.67
C LEU A 272 15.78 0.68 0.92
N PRO A 273 16.09 0.21 -0.31
CA PRO A 273 16.97 0.95 -1.21
C PRO A 273 16.37 2.33 -1.58
N PRO A 274 17.18 3.23 -2.17
CA PRO A 274 16.74 4.57 -2.56
C PRO A 274 15.52 4.61 -3.49
N LEU A 275 15.33 3.56 -4.29
CA LEU A 275 14.16 3.38 -5.15
C LEU A 275 13.70 1.92 -5.05
N LEU A 276 12.42 1.70 -4.76
CA LEU A 276 11.79 0.38 -4.80
C LEU A 276 10.38 0.47 -5.38
N PHE A 277 10.08 -0.43 -6.31
CA PHE A 277 8.71 -0.69 -6.77
C PHE A 277 8.13 -1.93 -6.08
N CYS A 278 6.86 -1.87 -5.72
CA CYS A 278 6.05 -2.96 -5.19
C CYS A 278 4.85 -3.16 -6.10
N VAL A 279 4.68 -4.36 -6.66
CA VAL A 279 3.54 -4.68 -7.53
C VAL A 279 2.74 -5.83 -6.93
N VAL A 280 1.47 -5.59 -6.59
CA VAL A 280 0.58 -6.61 -6.04
C VAL A 280 -0.64 -6.74 -6.93
N ASP A 281 -0.82 -7.93 -7.48
CA ASP A 281 -1.94 -8.27 -8.37
C ASP A 281 -2.89 -9.27 -7.70
N GLY A 282 -4.19 -9.11 -7.94
CA GLY A 282 -5.24 -10.03 -7.47
C GLY A 282 -5.56 -9.93 -5.97
N PHE A 283 -5.27 -8.80 -5.33
CA PHE A 283 -5.41 -8.63 -3.88
C PHE A 283 -6.85 -8.81 -3.37
N GLU A 284 -7.86 -8.49 -4.18
CA GLU A 284 -9.28 -8.72 -3.94
C GLU A 284 -9.63 -10.18 -3.63
N LEU A 285 -8.86 -11.13 -4.17
CA LEU A 285 -9.06 -12.56 -3.93
C LEU A 285 -8.83 -12.95 -2.46
N LEU A 286 -7.98 -12.21 -1.74
CA LEU A 286 -7.66 -12.44 -0.34
C LEU A 286 -8.73 -11.92 0.63
N VAL A 287 -9.55 -10.96 0.19
CA VAL A 287 -10.42 -10.16 1.07
C VAL A 287 -11.89 -10.60 0.98
N ARG A 288 -12.29 -11.27 -0.11
CA ARG A 288 -13.69 -11.64 -0.36
C ARG A 288 -14.22 -12.61 0.73
N ASP A 289 -15.28 -12.22 1.42
CA ASP A 289 -16.12 -13.05 2.30
C ASP A 289 -15.43 -13.77 3.49
N SER A 290 -14.25 -13.33 3.94
CA SER A 290 -13.65 -13.92 5.15
C SER A 290 -14.33 -13.42 6.42
N ASN A 291 -14.61 -14.36 7.34
CA ASN A 291 -15.09 -14.06 8.69
C ASN A 291 -13.98 -14.05 9.75
N SER A 292 -12.72 -14.41 9.40
CA SER A 292 -11.62 -14.39 10.37
C SER A 292 -11.25 -12.94 10.74
N PRO A 293 -11.36 -12.56 12.03
CA PRO A 293 -10.92 -11.25 12.49
C PRO A 293 -9.39 -11.08 12.37
N GLU A 294 -8.62 -12.16 12.55
CA GLU A 294 -7.16 -12.17 12.41
C GLU A 294 -6.75 -11.86 10.96
N LEU A 295 -7.37 -12.53 9.98
CA LEU A 295 -7.12 -12.26 8.57
C LEU A 295 -7.44 -10.80 8.22
N LYS A 296 -8.58 -10.28 8.70
CA LYS A 296 -8.98 -8.88 8.48
C LYS A 296 -7.97 -7.91 9.10
N ALA A 297 -7.50 -8.17 10.31
CA ALA A 297 -6.52 -7.35 11.00
C ALA A 297 -5.18 -7.33 10.24
N ALA A 298 -4.65 -8.51 9.91
CA ALA A 298 -3.39 -8.64 9.17
C ALA A 298 -3.47 -8.02 7.77
N THR A 299 -4.57 -8.20 7.05
CA THR A 299 -4.78 -7.58 5.72
C THR A 299 -4.78 -6.05 5.85
N LYS A 300 -5.47 -5.50 6.85
CA LYS A 300 -5.49 -4.05 7.10
C LYS A 300 -4.10 -3.53 7.47
N GLN A 301 -3.39 -4.23 8.34
CA GLN A 301 -2.02 -3.86 8.72
C GLN A 301 -1.11 -3.88 7.50
N PHE A 302 -1.12 -4.94 6.70
CA PHE A 302 -0.31 -5.05 5.47
C PHE A 302 -0.55 -3.87 4.50
N VAL A 303 -1.82 -3.54 4.23
CA VAL A 303 -2.16 -2.38 3.39
C VAL A 303 -1.66 -1.08 4.02
N ALA A 304 -1.83 -0.91 5.34
CA ALA A 304 -1.34 0.25 6.06
C ALA A 304 0.18 0.39 5.93
N CYS A 305 0.95 -0.68 6.11
CA CYS A 305 2.42 -0.67 5.96
C CYS A 305 2.85 -0.15 4.57
N ILE A 306 2.23 -0.65 3.50
CA ILE A 306 2.56 -0.21 2.13
C ILE A 306 2.16 1.25 1.89
N CYS A 307 0.97 1.64 2.35
CA CYS A 307 0.48 3.00 2.22
C CYS A 307 1.33 4.01 3.01
N GLU A 308 1.76 3.65 4.22
CA GLU A 308 2.66 4.46 5.04
C GLU A 308 4.03 4.61 4.40
N ALA A 309 4.60 3.53 3.84
CA ALA A 309 5.83 3.61 3.07
C ALA A 309 5.68 4.51 1.83
N ALA A 310 4.52 4.46 1.16
CA ALA A 310 4.21 5.32 0.02
C ALA A 310 3.94 6.79 0.39
N ALA A 311 3.49 7.07 1.61
CA ALA A 311 3.24 8.42 2.11
C ALA A 311 4.48 9.04 2.77
N SER A 312 5.42 8.21 3.23
CA SER A 312 6.60 8.64 3.97
C SER A 312 7.50 9.52 3.12
N GLN A 313 7.77 10.73 3.62
CA GLN A 313 8.79 11.64 3.10
C GLN A 313 9.94 11.65 4.11
N LEU A 314 10.81 10.65 4.05
CA LEU A 314 11.96 10.61 4.95
C LEU A 314 12.88 11.80 4.66
N THR A 315 13.13 12.60 5.70
CA THR A 315 13.93 13.83 5.62
C THR A 315 15.42 13.57 5.55
N VAL A 316 15.86 12.38 5.97
CA VAL A 316 17.28 12.04 6.16
C VAL A 316 17.87 11.34 4.93
N GLN A 317 17.11 10.47 4.27
CA GLN A 317 17.46 9.87 2.98
C GLN A 317 16.18 9.76 2.15
N PRO A 318 16.14 10.34 0.92
CA PRO A 318 14.98 10.24 0.08
C PRO A 318 14.86 8.81 -0.46
N GLN A 319 14.09 7.98 0.22
CA GLN A 319 13.61 6.70 -0.31
C GLN A 319 12.35 6.97 -1.13
N ILE A 320 12.36 6.52 -2.38
CA ILE A 320 11.19 6.58 -3.27
C ILE A 320 10.58 5.19 -3.31
N PHE A 321 9.40 5.06 -2.71
CA PHE A 321 8.64 3.82 -2.72
C PHE A 321 7.39 3.95 -3.59
N LYS A 322 7.26 3.05 -4.56
CA LYS A 322 6.17 3.03 -5.53
C LYS A 322 5.37 1.77 -5.32
N SER A 323 4.06 1.85 -5.12
CA SER A 323 3.21 0.67 -5.08
C SER A 323 2.14 0.70 -6.16
N LEU A 324 2.09 -0.35 -6.98
CA LEU A 324 1.06 -0.61 -7.96
C LEU A 324 0.19 -1.77 -7.48
N TRP A 325 -1.10 -1.55 -7.43
CA TRP A 325 -2.10 -2.54 -7.10
C TRP A 325 -3.00 -2.75 -8.31
N THR A 326 -3.20 -4.00 -8.70
CA THR A 326 -4.15 -4.38 -9.77
C THR A 326 -5.14 -5.38 -9.21
N THR A 327 -6.42 -5.18 -9.52
CA THR A 327 -7.52 -6.06 -9.06
C THR A 327 -8.51 -6.32 -10.18
N ASP A 328 -9.14 -7.49 -10.17
CA ASP A 328 -10.28 -7.83 -11.03
C ASP A 328 -11.58 -7.57 -10.25
N GLY A 329 -12.02 -6.33 -10.30
CA GLY A 329 -13.15 -5.80 -9.56
C GLY A 329 -12.80 -5.21 -8.19
N PHE A 330 -13.85 -4.91 -7.44
CA PHE A 330 -13.78 -4.07 -6.25
C PHE A 330 -13.03 -4.70 -5.07
N CYS A 331 -12.09 -3.94 -4.49
CA CYS A 331 -11.39 -4.33 -3.27
C CYS A 331 -11.67 -3.38 -2.10
N ARG A 332 -12.46 -3.85 -1.13
CA ARG A 332 -12.89 -3.05 0.04
C ARG A 332 -11.71 -2.49 0.85
N ASN A 333 -10.64 -3.27 1.04
CA ASN A 333 -9.50 -2.84 1.83
C ASN A 333 -8.70 -1.73 1.14
N LEU A 334 -8.58 -1.77 -0.19
CA LEU A 334 -7.95 -0.70 -0.98
C LEU A 334 -8.85 0.54 -1.04
N GLN A 335 -10.18 0.38 -1.09
CA GLN A 335 -11.11 1.51 -1.03
C GLN A 335 -10.94 2.33 0.26
N GLN A 336 -10.64 1.70 1.40
CA GLN A 336 -10.37 2.44 2.63
C GLN A 336 -9.10 3.31 2.50
N ALA A 337 -8.03 2.78 1.92
CA ALA A 337 -6.80 3.54 1.67
C ALA A 337 -7.01 4.68 0.65
N ARG A 338 -7.84 4.44 -0.37
CA ARG A 338 -8.28 5.46 -1.33
C ARG A 338 -9.03 6.60 -0.64
N ASN A 339 -9.98 6.28 0.24
CA ASN A 339 -10.76 7.29 0.98
C ASN A 339 -9.85 8.19 1.85
N SER A 340 -8.76 7.65 2.36
CA SER A 340 -7.73 8.40 3.10
C SER A 340 -6.75 9.19 2.21
N ARG A 341 -6.94 9.17 0.88
CA ARG A 341 -6.09 9.86 -0.12
C ARG A 341 -4.63 9.41 -0.17
N VAL A 342 -4.31 8.22 0.35
CA VAL A 342 -2.95 7.65 0.29
C VAL A 342 -2.75 6.81 -0.98
N LEU A 343 -3.86 6.34 -1.57
CA LEU A 343 -3.89 5.49 -2.76
C LEU A 343 -4.65 6.21 -3.88
N ALA A 344 -3.97 6.51 -4.99
CA ALA A 344 -4.63 6.97 -6.21
C ALA A 344 -5.41 5.81 -6.84
N TYR A 345 -6.43 6.13 -7.62
CA TYR A 345 -7.38 5.14 -8.17
C TYR A 345 -7.68 5.42 -9.63
N VAL A 346 -7.66 4.37 -10.44
CA VAL A 346 -8.12 4.36 -11.83
C VAL A 346 -8.96 3.10 -12.06
N GLY A 347 -10.18 3.26 -12.57
CA GLY A 347 -11.00 2.13 -13.03
C GLY A 347 -10.80 1.89 -14.51
N PHE A 348 -10.96 0.65 -14.98
CA PHE A 348 -11.28 0.42 -16.38
C PHE A 348 -12.68 0.99 -16.63
N GLU A 349 -12.82 1.92 -17.57
CA GLU A 349 -14.14 2.42 -17.97
C GLU A 349 -14.90 1.23 -18.58
N ASP A 350 -16.08 0.90 -18.03
CA ASP A 350 -17.03 0.03 -18.71
C ASP A 350 -17.53 0.81 -19.94
N ASP A 351 -16.97 0.54 -21.12
CA ASP A 351 -17.43 1.08 -22.40
C ASP A 351 -18.93 0.76 -22.68
N GLU A 352 -19.58 -0.06 -21.85
CA GLU A 352 -20.96 -0.51 -22.02
C GLU A 352 -22.06 0.46 -21.52
N ASP A 353 -21.73 1.43 -20.65
CA ASP A 353 -22.75 2.34 -20.08
C ASP A 353 -23.16 3.49 -21.02
N HIS A 354 -22.69 3.49 -22.28
CA HIS A 354 -23.03 4.54 -23.26
C HIS A 354 -23.94 4.07 -24.41
N GLU A 355 -24.25 2.77 -24.54
CA GLU A 355 -25.26 2.29 -25.48
C GLU A 355 -26.69 2.30 -24.93
N SER A 356 -26.87 2.31 -23.60
CA SER A 356 -28.19 2.17 -22.97
C SER A 356 -29.02 3.47 -22.87
N MET A 357 -28.50 4.63 -23.29
CA MET A 357 -29.26 5.90 -23.33
C MET A 357 -29.72 6.36 -24.72
N THR A 358 -29.42 5.64 -25.81
CA THR A 358 -29.86 6.05 -27.17
C THR A 358 -31.12 5.33 -27.69
N LEU A 359 -31.67 4.35 -26.97
CA LEU A 359 -32.84 3.56 -27.44
C LEU A 359 -34.18 3.84 -26.74
N ARG A 360 -34.28 4.89 -25.90
CA ARG A 360 -35.56 5.26 -25.23
C ARG A 360 -36.24 6.53 -25.75
N GLY A 361 -35.86 6.99 -26.94
CA GLY A 361 -36.34 8.25 -27.52
C GLY A 361 -36.98 8.10 -28.89
N ARG A 362 -37.68 7.02 -29.21
CA ARG A 362 -38.37 6.93 -30.52
C ARG A 362 -39.55 5.96 -30.56
N GLU A 363 -40.60 6.22 -29.77
CA GLU A 363 -41.92 5.63 -30.03
C GLU A 363 -43.03 6.50 -29.42
N MET A 364 -43.32 7.62 -30.09
CA MET A 364 -44.60 8.33 -29.97
C MET A 364 -44.97 8.79 -31.38
N SER A 365 -45.59 7.89 -32.15
CA SER A 365 -46.36 8.30 -33.32
C SER A 365 -47.75 8.73 -32.84
N PRO A 366 -48.29 9.87 -33.32
CA PRO A 366 -49.63 10.27 -32.98
C PRO A 366 -50.63 9.42 -33.76
N LEU A 367 -51.57 8.79 -33.03
CA LEU A 367 -52.79 8.26 -33.62
C LEU A 367 -53.60 9.44 -34.17
N VAL A 368 -53.63 9.53 -35.50
CA VAL A 368 -54.63 10.26 -36.27
C VAL A 368 -55.67 9.23 -36.72
N GLU A 369 -56.89 9.71 -36.96
CA GLU A 369 -58.10 9.04 -37.48
C GLU A 369 -59.08 8.61 -36.37
N GLY A 370 -60.37 8.92 -36.44
CA GLY A 370 -61.20 9.58 -37.45
C GLY A 370 -62.64 9.62 -36.97
#